data_AF-D8M2W2-F1
#
_entry.id   AF-D8M2W2-F1
#
_cell.length_a   1.000
_cell.length_b   1.000
_cell.length_c   1.000
_cell.angle_alpha   90.00
_cell.angle_beta   90.00
_cell.angle_gamma   90.00
#
_symmetry.space_group_name_H-M   'P 1'
#
loop_
_entity.id
_entity.type
_entity.pdbx_description
1 polymer ?
#
loop_
_entity_poly.entity_id
_entity_poly.type
_entity_poly.pdbx_seq_one_letter_code
_entity_poly.pdbx_strand_id
1 'polypeptide(L)'
;MAFLEELERSKDTPQTIQCIDFSFAGIGNDGFTRFVDLFIDNPHLKLRELRLQGNNLGPNQITYLTNQLHFGSLSASKAFIFPDLRVLDLSNNPLGNEGVSQLFLLFKHNCFPDLRQVFLLNCRFGTDIASTLLSIHLHENNLINFVTGATQASLMPRGEQSIIERLEERIEAGSLRNLEIRETVSDACLQLYFSLAVANCVNTVEKIVLKNVDLSGGAFHLVSAILRRYVAYGRCGRLASLSLIECNLDDSHVPSLLRLLRTLAAHRSDFPGFPGFSFLNLEGFPGFSD
;
A
#
# COMPACT_ATOMS: atom_id res chain seq x y z
N MET A 1 5.07 6.56 -19.01
CA MET A 1 6.06 6.53 -20.11
C MET A 1 6.64 7.91 -20.40
N ALA A 2 5.84 8.94 -20.67
CA ALA A 2 6.36 10.30 -20.92
C ALA A 2 7.33 10.82 -19.83
N PHE A 3 7.05 10.58 -18.54
CA PHE A 3 7.96 10.95 -17.46
C PHE A 3 9.30 10.19 -17.47
N LEU A 4 9.31 8.91 -17.85
CA LEU A 4 10.56 8.13 -17.99
C LEU A 4 11.37 8.64 -19.19
N GLU A 5 10.69 8.92 -20.30
CA GLU A 5 11.31 9.50 -21.50
C GLU A 5 11.87 10.92 -21.24
N GLU A 6 11.21 11.70 -20.38
CA GLU A 6 11.66 13.03 -19.95
C GLU A 6 12.85 12.94 -18.99
N LEU A 7 12.85 11.96 -18.08
CA LEU A 7 13.99 11.61 -17.22
C LEU A 7 15.21 11.17 -18.03
N GLU A 8 15.03 10.30 -19.02
CA GLU A 8 16.09 9.83 -19.93
C GLU A 8 16.67 10.96 -20.79
N ARG A 9 15.84 11.95 -21.16
CA ARG A 9 16.26 13.11 -21.99
C ARG A 9 16.90 14.23 -21.18
N SER A 10 16.59 14.34 -19.89
CA SER A 10 17.14 15.38 -19.03
C SER A 10 18.57 15.05 -18.62
N LYS A 11 19.55 15.70 -19.27
CA LYS A 11 20.97 15.71 -18.82
C LYS A 11 21.15 16.36 -17.44
N ASP A 12 20.20 17.21 -17.05
CA ASP A 12 20.03 17.75 -15.70
C ASP A 12 18.99 16.91 -14.95
N THR A 13 19.22 15.60 -14.90
CA THR A 13 18.40 14.71 -14.07
C THR A 13 18.42 15.31 -12.67
N PRO A 14 17.27 15.62 -12.04
CA PRO A 14 17.31 16.28 -10.75
C PRO A 14 18.04 15.32 -9.80
N GLN A 15 19.23 15.72 -9.33
CA GLN A 15 20.02 14.99 -8.31
C GLN A 15 19.25 14.83 -6.98
N THR A 16 17.98 15.22 -6.96
CA THR A 16 17.06 15.39 -5.85
C THR A 16 15.90 14.39 -5.87
N ILE A 17 15.72 13.56 -6.92
CA ILE A 17 14.63 12.57 -6.93
C ILE A 17 14.95 11.45 -5.93
N GLN A 18 14.39 11.59 -4.74
CA GLN A 18 14.51 10.62 -3.65
C GLN A 18 13.27 9.76 -3.48
N CYS A 19 12.13 10.17 -4.05
CA CYS A 19 10.87 9.47 -3.93
C CYS A 19 10.19 9.41 -5.30
N ILE A 20 9.85 8.21 -5.75
CA ILE A 20 9.07 7.98 -6.97
C ILE A 20 7.84 7.17 -6.59
N ASP A 21 6.68 7.70 -6.95
CA ASP A 21 5.38 7.04 -6.77
C ASP A 21 4.75 6.78 -8.14
N PHE A 22 4.82 5.53 -8.59
CA PHE A 22 4.13 5.03 -9.78
C PHE A 22 2.95 4.13 -9.42
N SER A 23 2.36 4.30 -8.22
CA SER A 23 1.21 3.50 -7.81
C SER A 23 0.08 3.61 -8.83
N PHE A 24 -0.41 2.47 -9.31
CA PHE A 24 -1.47 2.34 -10.30
C PHE A 24 -1.21 3.09 -11.63
N ALA A 25 0.05 3.31 -11.99
CA ALA A 25 0.44 4.00 -13.23
C ALA A 25 0.39 3.10 -14.48
N GLY A 26 0.16 1.80 -14.30
CA GLY A 26 0.07 0.84 -15.41
C GLY A 26 1.38 0.66 -16.16
N ILE A 27 2.53 0.74 -15.47
CA ILE A 27 3.85 0.66 -16.12
C ILE A 27 4.10 -0.70 -16.79
N GLY A 28 3.48 -1.77 -16.27
CA GLY A 28 3.63 -3.13 -16.77
C GLY A 28 5.09 -3.62 -16.79
N ASN A 29 5.34 -4.67 -17.57
CA ASN A 29 6.65 -5.32 -17.62
C ASN A 29 7.69 -4.41 -18.30
N ASP A 30 7.36 -3.86 -19.47
CA ASP A 30 8.29 -3.05 -20.26
C ASP A 30 8.66 -1.75 -19.55
N GLY A 31 7.68 -1.09 -18.91
CA GLY A 31 7.94 0.12 -18.14
C GLY A 31 8.78 -0.15 -16.91
N PHE A 32 8.58 -1.29 -16.24
CA PHE A 32 9.43 -1.72 -15.12
C PHE A 32 10.87 -2.01 -15.57
N THR A 33 11.05 -2.73 -16.68
CA THR A 33 12.37 -3.01 -17.25
C THR A 33 13.12 -1.71 -17.59
N ARG A 34 12.48 -0.80 -18.33
CA ARG A 34 13.09 0.51 -18.65
C ARG A 34 13.41 1.33 -17.40
N PHE A 35 12.54 1.28 -16.40
CA PHE A 35 12.79 1.95 -15.12
C PHE A 35 14.04 1.39 -14.43
N VAL A 36 14.21 0.07 -14.41
CA VAL A 36 15.41 -0.55 -13.84
C VAL A 36 16.66 -0.18 -14.64
N ASP A 37 16.60 -0.28 -15.97
CA ASP A 37 17.71 0.09 -16.87
C ASP A 37 18.15 1.54 -16.64
N LEU A 38 17.21 2.47 -16.47
CA LEU A 38 17.50 3.87 -16.16
C LEU A 38 18.37 4.03 -14.90
N PHE A 39 18.08 3.29 -13.82
CA PHE A 39 18.86 3.37 -12.58
C PHE A 39 20.19 2.62 -12.66
N ILE A 40 20.27 1.57 -13.48
CA ILE A 40 21.54 0.90 -13.81
C ILE A 40 22.47 1.86 -14.55
N ASP A 41 21.95 2.57 -15.55
CA ASP A 41 22.71 3.52 -16.37
C ASP A 41 23.06 4.82 -15.62
N ASN A 42 22.33 5.13 -14.55
CA ASN A 42 22.48 6.34 -13.76
C ASN A 42 22.71 6.07 -12.26
N PRO A 43 23.85 5.43 -11.88
CA PRO A 43 24.13 5.00 -10.50
C PRO A 43 24.32 6.17 -9.51
N HIS A 44 24.36 7.41 -9.99
CA HIS A 44 24.44 8.61 -9.17
C HIS A 44 23.07 9.06 -8.63
N LEU A 45 21.97 8.53 -9.17
CA LEU A 45 20.61 8.82 -8.70
C LEU A 45 20.35 8.12 -7.37
N LYS A 46 19.92 8.90 -6.37
CA LYS A 46 19.72 8.43 -5.00
C LYS A 46 18.25 8.23 -4.69
N LEU A 47 17.68 7.14 -5.19
CA LEU A 47 16.30 6.78 -4.89
C LEU A 47 16.19 6.18 -3.49
N ARG A 48 15.43 6.83 -2.61
CA ARG A 48 15.19 6.39 -1.22
C ARG A 48 13.84 5.71 -1.05
N GLU A 49 12.86 6.07 -1.87
CA GLU A 49 11.51 5.53 -1.82
C GLU A 49 10.99 5.25 -3.22
N LEU A 50 10.51 4.01 -3.41
CA LEU A 50 9.92 3.55 -4.64
C LEU A 50 8.57 2.90 -4.35
N ARG A 51 7.49 3.49 -4.86
CA ARG A 51 6.15 2.91 -4.78
C ARG A 51 5.69 2.46 -6.15
N LEU A 52 5.44 1.16 -6.26
CA LEU A 52 5.03 0.47 -7.48
C LEU A 52 3.69 -0.25 -7.28
N GLN A 53 2.88 0.22 -6.34
CA GLN A 53 1.63 -0.44 -5.98
C GLN A 53 0.73 -0.65 -7.21
N GLY A 54 0.16 -1.84 -7.41
CA GLY A 54 -0.91 -2.03 -8.41
C GLY A 54 -0.50 -1.88 -9.87
N ASN A 55 0.74 -2.22 -10.23
CA ASN A 55 1.28 -2.12 -11.59
C ASN A 55 1.26 -3.45 -12.36
N ASN A 56 0.59 -4.47 -11.83
CA ASN A 56 0.54 -5.82 -12.40
C ASN A 56 1.92 -6.47 -12.56
N LEU A 57 2.85 -6.18 -11.63
CA LEU A 57 4.16 -6.80 -11.60
C LEU A 57 4.05 -8.25 -11.10
N GLY A 58 4.57 -9.19 -11.87
CA GLY A 58 4.58 -10.61 -11.54
C GLY A 58 5.96 -11.12 -11.11
N PRO A 59 6.12 -12.43 -10.91
CA PRO A 59 7.39 -13.05 -10.54
C PRO A 59 8.51 -12.74 -11.55
N ASN A 60 8.17 -12.67 -12.84
CA ASN A 60 9.13 -12.39 -13.92
C ASN A 60 9.87 -11.05 -13.74
N GLN A 61 9.23 -10.04 -13.17
CA GLN A 61 9.86 -8.73 -12.93
C GLN A 61 10.91 -8.81 -11.82
N ILE A 62 10.63 -9.61 -10.78
CA ILE A 62 11.60 -9.87 -9.72
C ILE A 62 12.75 -10.73 -10.25
N THR A 63 12.46 -11.74 -11.06
CA THR A 63 13.49 -12.55 -11.74
C THR A 63 14.38 -11.69 -12.63
N TYR A 64 13.80 -10.72 -13.35
CA TYR A 64 14.56 -9.76 -14.14
C TYR A 64 15.54 -8.96 -13.26
N LEU A 65 15.10 -8.41 -12.11
CA LEU A 65 16.02 -7.78 -11.15
C LEU A 65 17.15 -8.72 -10.70
N THR A 66 16.82 -9.96 -10.36
CA THR A 66 17.82 -10.97 -9.96
C THR A 66 18.85 -11.24 -11.05
N ASN A 67 18.43 -11.27 -12.31
CA ASN A 67 19.32 -11.48 -13.46
C ASN A 67 20.26 -10.29 -13.69
N GLN A 68 19.77 -9.06 -13.54
CA GLN A 68 20.61 -7.85 -13.66
C GLN A 68 21.71 -7.79 -12.58
N LEU A 69 21.47 -8.40 -11.42
CA LEU A 69 22.43 -8.49 -10.33
C LEU A 69 23.44 -9.66 -10.49
N HIS A 70 23.34 -10.43 -11.59
CA HIS A 70 24.25 -11.53 -11.94
C HIS A 70 24.49 -12.58 -10.85
N PHE A 71 23.46 -12.90 -10.04
CA PHE A 71 23.55 -13.88 -8.95
C PHE A 71 24.12 -15.25 -9.33
N GLY A 72 23.96 -15.68 -10.59
CA GLY A 72 24.45 -16.97 -11.10
C GLY A 72 25.96 -17.02 -11.35
N SER A 73 26.67 -15.90 -11.34
CA SER A 73 28.13 -15.84 -11.46
C SER A 73 28.68 -15.31 -10.14
N LEU A 74 29.46 -16.13 -9.42
CA LEU A 74 30.06 -15.84 -8.10
C LEU A 74 31.01 -14.62 -8.05
N SER A 75 31.00 -13.75 -9.05
CA SER A 75 31.56 -12.41 -8.95
C SER A 75 30.48 -11.45 -8.47
N ALA A 76 30.40 -11.26 -7.15
CA ALA A 76 29.67 -10.17 -6.52
C ALA A 76 30.16 -8.82 -7.05
N SER A 77 29.66 -8.41 -8.21
CA SER A 77 29.80 -7.03 -8.64
C SER A 77 28.94 -6.22 -7.65
N LYS A 78 29.55 -5.24 -6.99
CA LYS A 78 28.92 -4.35 -6.01
C LYS A 78 27.86 -3.43 -6.63
N ALA A 79 27.29 -3.79 -7.78
CA ALA A 79 26.28 -3.04 -8.48
C ALA A 79 24.94 -3.31 -7.82
N PHE A 80 24.57 -2.48 -6.86
CA PHE A 80 23.20 -2.40 -6.38
C PHE A 80 22.41 -1.53 -7.33
N ILE A 81 21.27 -2.02 -7.83
CA ILE A 81 20.38 -1.22 -8.71
C ILE A 81 19.80 -0.03 -7.93
N PHE A 82 19.55 -0.22 -6.62
CA PHE A 82 19.02 0.82 -5.74
C PHE A 82 19.75 0.83 -4.38
N PRO A 83 20.99 1.34 -4.31
CA PRO A 83 21.82 1.26 -3.10
C PRO A 83 21.24 2.05 -1.92
N ASP A 84 20.60 3.19 -2.19
CA ASP A 84 20.06 4.10 -1.17
C ASP A 84 18.57 3.82 -0.84
N LEU A 85 17.97 2.76 -1.41
CA LEU A 85 16.54 2.50 -1.28
C LEU A 85 16.21 2.07 0.14
N ARG A 86 15.32 2.82 0.79
CA ARG A 86 14.86 2.58 2.17
C ARG A 86 13.45 2.03 2.23
N VAL A 87 12.60 2.41 1.28
CA VAL A 87 11.19 2.03 1.21
C VAL A 87 10.87 1.48 -0.18
N LEU A 88 10.33 0.27 -0.22
CA LEU A 88 9.83 -0.37 -1.43
C LEU A 88 8.38 -0.79 -1.23
N ASP A 89 7.44 -0.20 -1.96
CA ASP A 89 6.04 -0.62 -1.96
C ASP A 89 5.70 -1.40 -3.22
N LEU A 90 5.51 -2.72 -3.07
CA LEU A 90 5.11 -3.64 -4.12
C LEU A 90 3.67 -4.12 -3.95
N SER A 91 2.88 -3.51 -3.07
CA SER A 91 1.52 -3.94 -2.76
C SER A 91 0.64 -4.03 -4.03
N ASN A 92 -0.42 -4.84 -4.02
CA ASN A 92 -1.35 -4.99 -5.15
C ASN A 92 -0.71 -5.48 -6.46
N ASN A 93 0.45 -6.14 -6.40
CA ASN A 93 1.08 -6.76 -7.57
C ASN A 93 1.02 -8.29 -7.46
N PRO A 94 0.68 -9.02 -8.53
CA PRO A 94 0.57 -10.48 -8.50
C PRO A 94 1.93 -11.20 -8.49
N LEU A 95 2.80 -10.88 -7.51
CA LEU A 95 4.13 -11.49 -7.38
C LEU A 95 4.05 -13.01 -7.15
N GLY A 96 3.03 -13.45 -6.40
CA GLY A 96 2.87 -14.86 -6.04
C GLY A 96 3.99 -15.38 -5.13
N ASN A 97 3.94 -16.68 -4.85
CA ASN A 97 4.95 -17.34 -4.02
C ASN A 97 6.35 -17.21 -4.62
N GLU A 98 6.46 -17.38 -5.94
CA GLU A 98 7.71 -17.32 -6.67
C GLU A 98 8.34 -15.92 -6.58
N GLY A 99 7.59 -14.87 -6.88
CA GLY A 99 8.11 -13.50 -6.90
C GLY A 99 8.56 -13.05 -5.51
N VAL A 100 7.80 -13.38 -4.46
CA VAL A 100 8.18 -13.08 -3.07
C VAL A 100 9.41 -13.88 -2.62
N SER A 101 9.53 -15.14 -3.03
CA SER A 101 10.70 -15.97 -2.74
C SER A 101 11.97 -15.43 -3.41
N GLN A 102 11.86 -14.99 -4.67
CA GLN A 102 12.95 -14.34 -5.40
C GLN A 102 13.35 -13.02 -4.74
N LEU A 103 12.37 -12.22 -4.33
CA LEU A 103 12.61 -10.97 -3.63
C LEU A 103 13.36 -11.21 -2.30
N PHE A 104 13.02 -12.28 -1.59
CA PHE A 104 13.75 -12.69 -0.39
C PHE A 104 15.21 -13.07 -0.67
N LEU A 105 15.51 -13.73 -1.80
CA LEU A 105 16.90 -13.98 -2.19
C LEU A 105 17.70 -12.68 -2.34
N LEU A 106 17.10 -11.66 -2.97
CA LEU A 106 17.74 -10.34 -3.10
C LEU A 106 18.04 -9.72 -1.73
N PHE A 107 17.12 -9.84 -0.76
CA PHE A 107 17.34 -9.33 0.59
C PHE A 107 18.43 -10.11 1.33
N LYS A 108 18.40 -11.44 1.25
CA LYS A 108 19.40 -12.32 1.88
C LYS A 108 20.82 -12.03 1.39
N HIS A 109 20.95 -11.64 0.14
CA HIS A 109 22.23 -11.28 -0.46
C HIS A 109 22.55 -9.78 -0.39
N ASN A 110 21.82 -9.03 0.43
CA ASN A 110 22.07 -7.62 0.72
C ASN A 110 22.04 -6.71 -0.53
N CYS A 111 21.19 -7.03 -1.52
CA CYS A 111 21.06 -6.23 -2.75
C CYS A 111 20.46 -4.84 -2.54
N PHE A 112 19.87 -4.62 -1.37
CA PHE A 112 19.30 -3.36 -0.96
C PHE A 112 19.84 -3.01 0.44
N PRO A 113 21.09 -2.51 0.53
CA PRO A 113 21.79 -2.39 1.81
C PRO A 113 21.14 -1.40 2.78
N ASP A 114 20.45 -0.38 2.26
CA ASP A 114 19.75 0.62 3.06
C ASP A 114 18.28 0.32 3.31
N LEU A 115 17.76 -0.81 2.80
CA LEU A 115 16.33 -1.11 2.83
C LEU A 115 15.84 -1.31 4.26
N ARG A 116 14.77 -0.60 4.60
CA ARG A 116 14.15 -0.64 5.94
C ARG A 116 12.72 -1.14 5.91
N GLN A 117 11.99 -0.92 4.82
CA GLN A 117 10.58 -1.28 4.74
C GLN A 117 10.22 -1.81 3.36
N VAL A 118 9.46 -2.92 3.35
CA VAL A 118 8.93 -3.53 2.13
C VAL A 118 7.45 -3.82 2.32
N PHE A 119 6.61 -3.18 1.52
CA PHE A 119 5.16 -3.40 1.57
C PHE A 119 4.75 -4.47 0.55
N LEU A 120 4.08 -5.50 1.05
CA LEU A 120 3.68 -6.69 0.29
C LEU A 120 2.18 -7.00 0.49
N LEU A 121 1.37 -5.97 0.70
CA LEU A 121 -0.07 -6.13 0.89
C LEU A 121 -0.73 -6.55 -0.43
N ASN A 122 -1.56 -7.60 -0.41
CA ASN A 122 -2.23 -8.13 -1.61
C ASN A 122 -1.24 -8.49 -2.75
N CYS A 123 -0.20 -9.27 -2.45
CA CYS A 123 0.75 -9.77 -3.45
C CYS A 123 0.49 -11.22 -3.94
N ARG A 124 -0.67 -11.79 -3.60
CA ARG A 124 -1.15 -13.13 -4.02
C ARG A 124 -0.22 -14.30 -3.67
N PHE A 125 0.50 -14.22 -2.56
CA PHE A 125 1.26 -15.35 -2.01
C PHE A 125 0.44 -16.08 -0.94
N GLY A 126 0.71 -17.37 -0.77
CA GLY A 126 0.01 -18.25 0.18
C GLY A 126 0.54 -18.20 1.60
N THR A 127 -0.15 -18.92 2.49
CA THR A 127 0.12 -19.00 3.93
C THR A 127 1.53 -19.47 4.27
N ASP A 128 2.11 -20.35 3.47
CA ASP A 128 3.47 -20.87 3.70
C ASP A 128 4.52 -19.76 3.58
N ILE A 129 4.40 -18.92 2.53
CA ILE A 129 5.26 -17.77 2.32
C ILE A 129 4.98 -16.71 3.38
N ALA A 130 3.72 -16.49 3.74
CA ALA A 130 3.35 -15.56 4.81
C ALA A 130 3.99 -15.94 6.15
N SER A 131 3.96 -17.24 6.50
CA SER A 131 4.54 -17.78 7.72
C SER A 131 6.07 -17.68 7.72
N THR A 132 6.69 -17.89 6.56
CA THR A 132 8.14 -17.71 6.37
C THR A 132 8.53 -16.25 6.58
N LEU A 133 7.82 -15.32 5.94
CA LEU A 133 8.03 -13.88 6.13
C LEU A 133 7.84 -13.45 7.58
N LEU A 134 6.84 -13.98 8.27
CA LEU A 134 6.61 -13.70 9.69
C LEU A 134 7.78 -14.18 10.56
N SER A 135 8.26 -15.41 10.31
CA SER A 135 9.39 -15.98 11.04
C SER A 135 10.67 -15.16 10.84
N ILE A 136 10.91 -14.69 9.61
CA ILE A 136 12.03 -13.80 9.29
C ILE A 136 11.83 -12.43 9.95
N HIS A 137 10.62 -11.88 9.88
CA HIS A 137 10.29 -10.56 10.42
C HIS A 137 10.60 -10.46 11.92
N LEU A 138 10.27 -11.51 12.66
CA LEU A 138 10.48 -11.62 14.11
C LEU A 138 11.92 -12.01 14.50
N HIS A 139 12.79 -12.32 13.54
CA HIS A 139 14.16 -12.72 13.82
C HIS A 139 15.01 -11.52 14.28
N GLU A 140 15.80 -11.67 15.34
CA GLU A 140 16.56 -10.57 15.97
C GLU A 140 17.52 -9.83 15.01
N ASN A 141 18.11 -10.56 14.06
CA ASN A 141 19.05 -10.01 13.07
C ASN A 141 18.36 -9.38 11.85
N ASN A 142 17.03 -9.42 11.78
CA ASN A 142 16.30 -8.83 10.66
C ASN A 142 16.23 -7.31 10.81
N LEU A 143 16.72 -6.59 9.80
CA LEU A 143 16.71 -5.12 9.75
C LEU A 143 15.60 -4.55 8.85
N ILE A 144 14.83 -5.42 8.19
CA ILE A 144 13.82 -5.05 7.21
C ILE A 144 12.41 -5.28 7.79
N ASN A 145 11.62 -4.23 7.90
CA ASN A 145 10.21 -4.35 8.22
C ASN A 145 9.44 -4.83 6.98
N PHE A 146 9.03 -6.10 6.99
CA PHE A 146 8.07 -6.64 6.03
C PHE A 146 6.67 -6.22 6.44
N VAL A 147 6.00 -5.44 5.60
CA VAL A 147 4.64 -4.96 5.86
C VAL A 147 3.65 -5.82 5.08
N THR A 148 3.14 -6.85 5.77
CA THR A 148 2.05 -7.74 5.36
C THR A 148 0.94 -7.71 6.41
N GLY A 149 -0.24 -8.27 6.10
CA GLY A 149 -1.29 -8.44 7.11
C GLY A 149 -0.80 -9.21 8.33
N ALA A 150 -0.25 -10.42 8.11
CA ALA A 150 0.26 -11.29 9.17
C ALA A 150 1.38 -10.67 10.02
N THR A 151 2.37 -10.02 9.40
CA THR A 151 3.50 -9.42 10.14
C THR A 151 3.04 -8.29 11.04
N GLN A 152 2.24 -7.37 10.50
CA GLN A 152 1.78 -6.22 11.27
C GLN A 152 0.75 -6.63 12.33
N ALA A 153 -0.13 -7.59 12.05
CA ALA A 153 -1.09 -8.11 13.03
C ALA A 153 -0.40 -8.82 14.21
N SER A 154 0.75 -9.46 14.00
CA SER A 154 1.49 -10.13 15.07
C SER A 154 2.12 -9.19 16.10
N LEU A 155 2.27 -7.90 15.75
CA LEU A 155 2.77 -6.84 16.64
C LEU A 155 1.65 -6.19 17.47
N MET A 156 0.38 -6.56 17.23
CA MET A 156 -0.79 -5.96 17.86
C MET A 156 -1.29 -6.79 19.06
N PRO A 157 -2.07 -6.18 19.98
CA PRO A 157 -2.78 -6.92 21.01
C PRO A 157 -3.72 -7.99 20.41
N ARG A 158 -3.94 -9.09 21.15
CA ARG A 158 -4.80 -10.22 20.71
C ARG A 158 -6.19 -9.80 20.20
N GLY A 159 -6.80 -8.78 20.82
CA GLY A 159 -8.10 -8.26 20.37
C GLY A 159 -8.05 -7.69 18.95
N GLU A 160 -7.05 -6.83 18.68
CA GLU A 160 -6.83 -6.22 17.37
C GLU A 160 -6.37 -7.25 16.34
N GLN A 161 -5.52 -8.19 16.73
CA GLN A 161 -5.13 -9.32 15.88
C GLN A 161 -6.36 -10.07 15.36
N SER A 162 -7.33 -10.38 16.23
CA SER A 162 -8.58 -11.03 15.83
C SER A 162 -9.46 -10.18 14.90
N ILE A 163 -9.40 -8.85 14.99
CA ILE A 163 -10.07 -7.96 14.02
C ILE A 163 -9.45 -8.12 12.62
N ILE A 164 -8.12 -8.16 12.54
CA ILE A 164 -7.39 -8.30 11.28
C ILE A 164 -7.60 -9.69 10.67
N GLU A 165 -7.50 -10.76 11.47
CA GLU A 165 -7.72 -12.14 11.01
C GLU A 165 -9.14 -12.30 10.43
N ARG A 166 -10.18 -11.80 11.12
CA ARG A 166 -11.56 -11.80 10.60
C ARG A 166 -11.71 -11.00 9.31
N LEU A 167 -10.95 -9.90 9.15
CA LEU A 167 -10.96 -9.14 7.90
C LEU A 167 -10.35 -9.96 6.76
N GLU A 168 -9.19 -10.58 6.98
CA GLU A 168 -8.50 -11.40 5.98
C GLU A 168 -9.34 -12.62 5.55
N GLU A 169 -10.00 -13.31 6.49
CA GLU A 169 -10.94 -14.40 6.17
C GLU A 169 -12.08 -13.93 5.25
N ARG A 170 -12.65 -12.74 5.52
CA ARG A 170 -13.72 -12.18 4.68
C ARG A 170 -13.23 -11.72 3.31
N ILE A 171 -11.98 -11.28 3.23
CA ILE A 171 -11.30 -10.95 1.97
C ILE A 171 -11.13 -12.22 1.15
N GLU A 172 -10.57 -13.28 1.74
CA GLU A 172 -10.34 -14.57 1.06
C GLU A 172 -11.65 -15.22 0.60
N ALA A 173 -12.69 -15.15 1.42
CA ALA A 173 -14.03 -15.61 1.05
C ALA A 173 -14.72 -14.77 -0.03
N GLY A 174 -14.16 -13.62 -0.44
CA GLY A 174 -14.77 -12.70 -1.42
C GLY A 174 -16.10 -12.09 -0.95
N SER A 175 -16.41 -12.18 0.34
CA SER A 175 -17.70 -11.81 0.94
C SER A 175 -17.70 -10.40 1.54
N LEU A 176 -16.54 -9.72 1.55
CA LEU A 176 -16.43 -8.38 2.09
C LEU A 176 -17.22 -7.36 1.25
N ARG A 177 -18.32 -6.85 1.82
CA ARG A 177 -19.12 -5.73 1.29
C ARG A 177 -19.18 -4.55 2.25
N ASN A 178 -19.14 -4.83 3.56
CA ASN A 178 -19.21 -3.81 4.61
C ASN A 178 -17.93 -3.87 5.44
N LEU A 179 -17.21 -2.74 5.47
CA LEU A 179 -16.10 -2.49 6.40
C LEU A 179 -16.69 -1.94 7.68
N GLU A 180 -16.38 -2.56 8.80
CA GLU A 180 -17.02 -2.23 10.05
C GLU A 180 -16.07 -2.44 11.23
N ILE A 181 -15.91 -1.39 12.04
CA ILE A 181 -15.21 -1.40 13.32
C ILE A 181 -16.15 -0.76 14.34
N ARG A 182 -16.47 -1.49 15.42
CA ARG A 182 -17.43 -1.08 16.47
C ARG A 182 -16.79 -0.96 17.85
N GLU A 183 -15.48 -1.04 17.91
CA GLU A 183 -14.70 -1.07 19.14
C GLU A 183 -13.51 -0.12 19.00
N THR A 184 -13.02 0.39 20.12
CA THR A 184 -11.83 1.23 20.14
C THR A 184 -10.61 0.39 19.79
N VAL A 185 -9.83 0.86 18.83
CA VAL A 185 -8.63 0.20 18.32
C VAL A 185 -7.52 1.23 18.15
N SER A 186 -6.28 0.76 18.12
CA SER A 186 -5.10 1.57 17.87
C SER A 186 -5.06 2.14 16.44
N ASP A 187 -4.34 3.24 16.26
CA ASP A 187 -4.04 3.81 14.94
C ASP A 187 -3.37 2.78 14.01
N ALA A 188 -2.51 1.92 14.57
CA ALA A 188 -1.85 0.87 13.81
C ALA A 188 -2.86 -0.17 13.29
N CYS A 189 -3.83 -0.58 14.11
CA CYS A 189 -4.90 -1.47 13.70
C CYS A 189 -5.80 -0.80 12.64
N LEU A 190 -6.18 0.47 12.81
CA LEU A 190 -6.94 1.21 11.80
C LEU A 190 -6.19 1.29 10.47
N GLN A 191 -4.91 1.65 10.52
CA GLN A 191 -4.06 1.73 9.34
C GLN A 191 -4.01 0.40 8.60
N LEU A 192 -3.74 -0.69 9.31
CA LEU A 192 -3.62 -2.02 8.72
C LEU A 192 -4.95 -2.50 8.15
N TYR A 193 -6.04 -2.37 8.93
CA TYR A 193 -7.39 -2.77 8.54
C TYR A 193 -7.80 -2.11 7.23
N PHE A 194 -7.71 -0.78 7.15
CA PHE A 194 -8.09 -0.06 5.95
C PHE A 194 -7.12 -0.33 4.80
N SER A 195 -5.82 -0.42 5.04
CA SER A 195 -4.83 -0.71 3.99
C SER A 195 -5.06 -2.10 3.37
N LEU A 196 -5.34 -3.12 4.17
CA LEU A 196 -5.69 -4.46 3.71
C LEU A 196 -7.01 -4.44 2.92
N ALA A 197 -8.03 -3.79 3.45
CA ALA A 197 -9.33 -3.70 2.79
C ALA A 197 -9.21 -3.03 1.42
N VAL A 198 -8.62 -1.85 1.32
CA VAL A 198 -8.54 -1.11 0.04
C VAL A 198 -7.57 -1.76 -0.96
N ALA A 199 -6.56 -2.48 -0.47
CA ALA A 199 -5.70 -3.29 -1.30
C ALA A 199 -6.47 -4.47 -1.90
N ASN A 200 -7.22 -5.22 -1.12
CA ASN A 200 -7.84 -6.45 -1.64
C ASN A 200 -9.21 -6.23 -2.30
N CYS A 201 -9.95 -5.21 -1.91
CA CYS A 201 -11.36 -5.05 -2.30
C CYS A 201 -11.53 -4.03 -3.42
N VAL A 202 -11.46 -4.47 -4.67
CA VAL A 202 -11.72 -3.64 -5.85
C VAL A 202 -13.19 -3.62 -6.17
N ASN A 203 -13.83 -2.46 -6.04
CA ASN A 203 -15.24 -2.24 -6.40
C ASN A 203 -16.21 -3.22 -5.72
N THR A 204 -15.89 -3.68 -4.50
CA THR A 204 -16.73 -4.59 -3.72
C THR A 204 -17.27 -3.97 -2.45
N VAL A 205 -16.57 -2.99 -1.86
CA VAL A 205 -17.03 -2.32 -0.63
C VAL A 205 -18.19 -1.40 -0.95
N GLU A 206 -19.31 -1.61 -0.26
CA GLU A 206 -20.55 -0.86 -0.38
C GLU A 206 -20.74 0.12 0.79
N LYS A 207 -20.30 -0.26 2.00
CA LYS A 207 -20.48 0.56 3.20
C LYS A 207 -19.25 0.52 4.09
N ILE A 208 -18.96 1.66 4.71
CA ILE A 208 -17.93 1.80 5.75
C ILE A 208 -18.59 2.36 6.99
N VAL A 209 -18.48 1.64 8.11
CA VAL A 209 -19.07 2.02 9.40
C VAL A 209 -17.98 2.00 10.47
N LEU A 210 -17.68 3.16 11.03
CA LEU A 210 -16.87 3.31 12.24
C LEU A 210 -17.82 3.75 13.35
N LYS A 211 -17.89 2.96 14.42
CA LYS A 211 -18.72 3.24 15.58
C LYS A 211 -17.87 3.14 16.84
N ASN A 212 -17.91 4.16 17.69
CA ASN A 212 -17.17 4.22 18.96
C ASN A 212 -15.64 4.07 18.78
N VAL A 213 -15.14 4.48 17.62
CA VAL A 213 -13.72 4.49 17.28
C VAL A 213 -13.20 5.89 17.57
N ASP A 214 -12.20 6.03 18.44
CA ASP A 214 -11.57 7.34 18.66
C ASP A 214 -10.79 7.74 17.40
N LEU A 215 -11.31 8.71 16.65
CA LEU A 215 -10.67 9.25 15.46
C LEU A 215 -9.99 10.60 15.71
N SER A 216 -9.79 10.97 16.98
CA SER A 216 -9.11 12.21 17.36
C SER A 216 -7.63 12.23 16.94
N GLY A 217 -7.04 13.43 16.96
CA GLY A 217 -5.63 13.62 16.59
C GLY A 217 -5.33 13.20 15.15
N GLY A 218 -4.38 12.27 14.97
CA GLY A 218 -3.91 11.84 13.65
C GLY A 218 -4.78 10.77 12.97
N ALA A 219 -5.64 10.08 13.73
CA ALA A 219 -6.31 8.86 13.28
C ALA A 219 -7.27 9.11 12.10
N PHE A 220 -8.11 10.15 12.17
CA PHE A 220 -8.98 10.49 11.05
C PHE A 220 -8.19 10.91 9.81
N HIS A 221 -7.09 11.65 9.97
CA HIS A 221 -6.24 12.05 8.85
C HIS A 221 -5.65 10.84 8.12
N LEU A 222 -5.23 9.83 8.88
CA LEU A 222 -4.73 8.55 8.38
C LEU A 222 -5.80 7.79 7.58
N VAL A 223 -6.96 7.55 8.18
CA VAL A 223 -8.08 6.85 7.53
C VAL A 223 -8.54 7.62 6.28
N SER A 224 -8.72 8.94 6.39
CA SER A 224 -9.08 9.82 5.27
C SER A 224 -8.07 9.74 4.13
N ALA A 225 -6.76 9.71 4.42
CA ALA A 225 -5.74 9.59 3.40
C ALA A 225 -5.80 8.25 2.65
N ILE A 226 -6.02 7.15 3.36
CA ILE A 226 -6.17 5.81 2.77
C ILE A 226 -7.43 5.75 1.89
N LEU A 227 -8.57 6.23 2.39
CA LEU A 227 -9.81 6.27 1.63
C LEU A 227 -9.72 7.17 0.40
N ARG A 228 -9.05 8.33 0.49
CA ARG A 228 -8.83 9.19 -0.68
C ARG A 228 -8.04 8.46 -1.77
N ARG A 229 -7.01 7.69 -1.42
CA ARG A 229 -6.27 6.87 -2.40
C ARG A 229 -7.16 5.81 -3.02
N TYR A 230 -7.96 5.12 -2.21
CA TYR A 230 -8.92 4.13 -2.69
C TYR A 230 -9.87 4.70 -3.75
N VAL A 231 -10.35 5.93 -3.53
CA VAL A 231 -11.19 6.67 -4.48
C VAL A 231 -10.41 7.14 -5.70
N ALA A 232 -9.25 7.78 -5.50
CA ALA A 232 -8.43 8.32 -6.58
C ALA A 232 -7.97 7.25 -7.57
N TYR A 233 -7.75 6.01 -7.10
CA TYR A 233 -7.40 4.86 -7.93
C TYR A 233 -8.60 4.18 -8.59
N GLY A 234 -9.82 4.70 -8.43
CA GLY A 234 -11.04 4.15 -9.02
C GLY A 234 -11.41 2.76 -8.52
N ARG A 235 -11.08 2.46 -7.26
CA ARG A 235 -11.30 1.14 -6.65
C ARG A 235 -12.55 1.08 -5.77
N CYS A 236 -13.25 2.20 -5.58
CA CYS A 236 -14.41 2.31 -4.69
C CYS A 236 -15.76 2.31 -5.42
N GLY A 237 -15.85 1.68 -6.59
CA GLY A 237 -16.96 1.62 -7.56
C GLY A 237 -18.36 1.30 -7.02
N ARG A 238 -18.47 0.77 -5.80
CA ARG A 238 -19.73 0.42 -5.14
C ARG A 238 -19.96 1.13 -3.82
N LEU A 239 -19.04 1.98 -3.38
CA LEU A 239 -19.11 2.62 -2.07
C LEU A 239 -20.27 3.62 -2.05
N ALA A 240 -21.33 3.27 -1.32
CA ALA A 240 -22.55 4.04 -1.21
C ALA A 240 -22.63 4.86 0.09
N SER A 241 -22.01 4.36 1.17
CA SER A 241 -22.16 4.95 2.51
C SER A 241 -20.85 4.98 3.31
N LEU A 242 -20.65 6.09 4.03
CA LEU A 242 -19.66 6.24 5.09
C LEU A 242 -20.38 6.74 6.35
N SER A 243 -20.26 6.00 7.44
CA SER A 243 -20.86 6.34 8.73
C SER A 243 -19.78 6.42 9.80
N LEU A 244 -19.66 7.59 10.43
CA LEU A 244 -18.78 7.87 11.55
C LEU A 244 -19.68 8.21 12.74
N ILE A 245 -19.88 7.25 13.64
CA ILE A 245 -20.83 7.34 14.75
C ILE A 245 -20.04 7.37 16.05
N GLU A 246 -20.22 8.42 16.85
CA GLU A 246 -19.54 8.58 18.15
C GLU A 246 -18.00 8.46 18.01
N CYS A 247 -17.43 9.03 16.94
CA CYS A 247 -16.02 8.85 16.58
C CYS A 247 -15.07 9.95 17.11
N ASN A 248 -15.50 10.76 18.07
CA ASN A 248 -14.69 11.83 18.68
C ASN A 248 -14.03 12.78 17.65
N LEU A 249 -14.81 13.17 16.64
CA LEU A 249 -14.38 14.11 15.62
C LEU A 249 -14.62 15.55 16.09
N ASP A 250 -13.68 16.44 15.79
CA ASP A 250 -13.73 17.88 16.09
C ASP A 250 -13.44 18.76 14.83
N ASP A 251 -13.43 20.08 15.00
CA ASP A 251 -13.22 21.05 13.92
C ASP A 251 -11.87 20.89 13.18
N SER A 252 -10.84 20.34 13.82
CA SER A 252 -9.53 20.11 13.17
C SER A 252 -9.62 19.08 12.04
N HIS A 253 -10.65 18.24 12.04
CA HIS A 253 -10.87 17.17 11.07
C HIS A 253 -11.63 17.64 9.82
N VAL A 254 -12.35 18.76 9.89
CA VAL A 254 -13.18 19.31 8.80
C VAL A 254 -12.41 19.42 7.48
N PRO A 255 -11.17 19.95 7.42
CA PRO A 255 -10.43 20.04 6.15
C PRO A 255 -10.17 18.68 5.49
N SER A 256 -9.94 17.63 6.28
CA SER A 256 -9.69 16.28 5.77
C SER A 256 -10.97 15.59 5.33
N LEU A 257 -12.07 15.84 6.04
CA LEU A 257 -13.40 15.37 5.65
C LEU A 257 -13.82 16.01 4.34
N LEU A 258 -13.73 17.34 4.22
CA LEU A 258 -14.04 18.06 2.97
C LEU A 258 -13.17 17.59 1.81
N ARG A 259 -11.88 17.33 2.04
CA ARG A 259 -10.99 16.80 1.00
C ARG A 259 -11.44 15.40 0.55
N LEU A 260 -11.79 14.52 1.48
CA LEU A 260 -12.33 13.19 1.14
C LEU A 260 -13.63 13.28 0.35
N LEU A 261 -14.58 14.11 0.79
CA LEU A 261 -15.86 14.29 0.11
C LEU A 261 -15.70 14.88 -1.30
N ARG A 262 -14.78 15.82 -1.48
CA ARG A 262 -14.44 16.34 -2.83
C ARG A 262 -13.87 15.25 -3.73
N THR A 263 -12.98 14.40 -3.22
CA THR A 263 -12.44 13.27 -4.00
C THR A 263 -13.53 12.27 -4.37
N LEU A 264 -14.45 11.94 -3.45
CA LEU A 264 -15.61 11.10 -3.71
C LEU A 264 -16.55 11.71 -4.76
N ALA A 265 -16.79 13.02 -4.68
CA ALA A 265 -17.65 13.73 -5.63
C ALA A 265 -17.04 13.81 -7.04
N ALA A 266 -15.74 14.10 -7.14
CA ALA A 266 -15.02 14.14 -8.43
C ALA A 266 -15.00 12.76 -9.11
N HIS A 267 -14.88 11.68 -8.34
CA HIS A 267 -14.92 10.34 -8.90
C HIS A 267 -16.29 10.00 -9.53
N ARG A 268 -17.39 10.58 -9.02
CA ARG A 268 -18.72 10.42 -9.62
C ARG A 268 -18.84 11.10 -10.98
N SER A 269 -18.19 12.25 -11.19
CA SER A 269 -18.23 12.95 -12.48
C SER A 269 -17.47 12.22 -13.58
N ASP A 270 -16.40 11.52 -13.23
CA ASP A 270 -15.54 10.82 -14.21
C ASP A 270 -16.14 9.48 -14.68
N PHE A 271 -17.11 8.91 -13.95
CA PHE A 271 -17.72 7.61 -14.24
C PHE A 271 -19.27 7.65 -14.23
N PRO A 272 -19.90 8.12 -15.33
CA PRO A 272 -21.36 8.15 -15.45
C PRO A 272 -21.95 6.74 -15.46
N GLY A 273 -22.56 6.34 -14.35
CA GLY A 273 -23.07 4.97 -14.10
C GLY A 273 -22.74 4.43 -12.69
N PHE A 274 -21.88 5.12 -11.94
CA PHE A 274 -21.64 4.87 -10.53
C PHE A 274 -22.92 5.12 -9.70
N PRO A 275 -23.41 4.17 -8.88
CA PRO A 275 -24.63 4.35 -8.08
C PRO A 275 -24.53 5.51 -7.07
N GLY A 276 -23.31 6.04 -6.86
CA GLY A 276 -23.07 7.24 -6.08
C GLY A 276 -22.79 6.91 -4.63
N PHE A 277 -21.72 7.51 -4.09
CA PHE A 277 -21.63 7.80 -2.67
C PHE A 277 -22.81 8.72 -2.36
N SER A 278 -23.78 8.20 -1.60
CA SER A 278 -25.09 8.83 -1.42
C SER A 278 -25.37 9.19 0.02
N PHE A 279 -24.58 8.67 0.96
CA PHE A 279 -24.86 8.82 2.37
C PHE A 279 -23.60 9.01 3.23
N LEU A 280 -23.56 10.12 3.95
CA LEU A 280 -22.61 10.41 5.01
C LEU A 280 -23.36 10.56 6.33
N ASN A 281 -23.03 9.75 7.33
CA ASN A 281 -23.53 9.91 8.70
C ASN A 281 -22.38 10.36 9.63
N LEU A 282 -22.57 11.45 10.35
CA LEU A 282 -21.60 12.03 11.31
C LEU A 282 -22.25 12.20 12.69
N GLU A 283 -22.84 11.13 13.20
CA GLU A 283 -23.50 11.15 14.51
C GLU A 283 -22.47 11.39 15.63
N GLY A 284 -22.72 12.40 16.47
CA GLY A 284 -21.80 12.81 17.54
C GLY A 284 -20.73 13.83 17.14
N PHE A 285 -20.81 14.42 15.94
CA PHE A 285 -19.95 15.55 15.57
C PHE A 285 -20.49 16.87 16.16
N PRO A 286 -19.71 17.62 16.96
CA PRO A 286 -20.20 18.81 17.66
C PRO A 286 -20.61 19.95 16.71
N GLY A 287 -20.02 20.04 15.51
CA GLY A 287 -20.26 21.12 14.55
C GLY A 287 -21.51 21.00 13.65
N PHE A 288 -22.40 20.03 13.88
CA PHE A 288 -23.70 19.91 13.16
C PHE A 288 -24.91 20.03 14.08
N SER A 289 -24.71 20.45 15.33
CA SER A 289 -25.79 20.83 16.24
C SER A 289 -26.08 22.32 16.04
N ASP A 290 -27.18 22.60 15.33
CA ASP A 290 -27.77 23.90 14.94
C ASP A 290 -27.24 24.58 13.67
#